data_AF-A0A414STB3-F1
#
_entry.id   AF-A0A414STB3-F1
#
_cell.length_a   1.000
_cell.length_b   1.000
_cell.length_c   1.000
_cell.angle_alpha   90.00
_cell.angle_beta   90.00
_cell.angle_gamma   90.00
#
_symmetry.space_group_name_H-M   'P 1'
#
loop_
_entity.id
_entity.type
_entity.pdbx_description
1 polymer ?
#
loop_
_entity_poly.entity_id
_entity_poly.type
_entity_poly.pdbx_seq_one_letter_code
_entity_poly.pdbx_strand_id
1 'polypeptide(L)'
;MINIFWREIEMTHEIIDTELKEIESNIKRLKNQAAESIIQLGYELIRAKEKLPHGEWGNWLRDRVNFSQRTANIYMRIANEFGANPQAISNLEVTKLGLLLDIPEEKRANFIEEHNVKDMSTRQLKEAIRSSSEKKITESCIDYIRDSEEIEIDVNSLKPIPNHEKYFFKRTGKDWIHFLNSVDKYGIYEPIIIARDNTIISGHDRVRACKDLGIKTIRAVYAFKDKESRKDCKDDDELKLKIFILSNFNFRSVDGYIAEFWMDELFGTAYGDKSGDLSHYLTDEIVDRLNHNRNVMNKMQKIIEKRENGEITEEEMDAEISKIHEEYI
;
A
#
# COMPACT_ATOMS: atom_id res chain seq x y z
N MET A 1 -40.35 -34.75 -56.22
CA MET A 1 -40.81 -33.78 -55.19
C MET A 1 -39.82 -33.66 -54.04
N ILE A 2 -39.38 -34.75 -53.39
CA ILE A 2 -38.42 -34.71 -52.27
C ILE A 2 -37.09 -33.97 -52.61
N ASN A 3 -36.55 -34.17 -53.81
CA ASN A 3 -35.27 -33.56 -54.23
C ASN A 3 -35.33 -32.04 -54.52
N ILE A 4 -36.54 -31.47 -54.71
CA ILE A 4 -36.73 -30.03 -54.92
C ILE A 4 -36.82 -29.32 -53.56
N PHE A 5 -37.51 -29.94 -52.61
CA PHE A 5 -37.65 -29.43 -51.24
C PHE A 5 -36.30 -29.34 -50.49
N TRP A 6 -35.43 -30.35 -50.63
CA TRP A 6 -34.09 -30.30 -50.05
C TRP A 6 -33.20 -29.21 -50.68
N ARG A 7 -33.31 -28.98 -51.99
CA ARG A 7 -32.61 -27.88 -52.68
C ARG A 7 -33.10 -26.50 -52.23
N GLU A 8 -34.40 -26.33 -51.99
CA GLU A 8 -34.94 -25.09 -51.45
C GLU A 8 -34.48 -24.84 -50.01
N ILE A 9 -34.37 -25.88 -49.19
CA ILE A 9 -33.81 -25.78 -47.83
C ILE A 9 -32.31 -25.43 -47.85
N GLU A 10 -31.52 -26.06 -48.72
CA GLU A 10 -30.09 -25.74 -48.86
C GLU A 10 -29.87 -24.30 -49.35
N MET A 11 -30.63 -23.88 -50.35
CA MET A 11 -30.54 -22.53 -50.92
C MET A 11 -30.99 -21.44 -49.93
N THR A 12 -31.97 -21.74 -49.06
CA THR A 12 -32.37 -20.83 -47.97
C THR A 12 -31.34 -20.74 -46.85
N HIS A 13 -30.67 -21.85 -46.50
CA HIS A 13 -29.55 -21.83 -45.55
C HIS A 13 -28.35 -21.03 -46.10
N GLU A 14 -28.04 -21.18 -47.38
CA GLU A 14 -26.92 -20.46 -48.02
C GLU A 14 -27.18 -18.94 -48.11
N ILE A 15 -28.44 -18.53 -48.33
CA ILE A 15 -28.86 -17.12 -48.27
C ILE A 15 -28.74 -16.57 -46.85
N ILE A 16 -29.22 -17.30 -45.83
CA ILE A 16 -29.11 -16.91 -44.42
C ILE A 16 -27.65 -16.77 -43.99
N ASP A 17 -26.79 -17.71 -44.36
CA ASP A 17 -25.35 -17.64 -44.07
C ASP A 17 -24.67 -16.43 -44.73
N THR A 18 -25.12 -16.06 -45.93
CA THR A 18 -24.60 -14.88 -46.64
C THR A 18 -25.04 -13.59 -45.96
N GLU A 19 -26.31 -13.47 -45.57
CA GLU A 19 -26.83 -12.32 -44.81
C GLU A 19 -26.15 -12.19 -43.45
N LEU A 20 -25.93 -13.30 -42.72
CA LEU A 20 -25.22 -13.29 -41.44
C LEU A 20 -23.78 -12.80 -41.57
N LYS A 21 -23.06 -13.20 -42.62
CA LYS A 21 -21.71 -12.68 -42.91
C LYS A 21 -21.71 -11.18 -43.19
N GLU A 22 -22.71 -10.67 -43.89
CA GLU A 22 -22.83 -9.23 -44.17
C GLU A 22 -23.14 -8.44 -42.89
N ILE A 23 -24.05 -8.94 -42.05
CA ILE A 23 -24.36 -8.37 -40.74
C ILE A 23 -23.10 -8.37 -39.85
N GLU A 24 -22.36 -9.48 -39.80
CA GLU A 24 -21.12 -9.59 -39.02
C GLU A 24 -20.08 -8.57 -39.48
N SER A 25 -19.89 -8.43 -40.79
CA SER A 25 -18.97 -7.44 -41.39
C SER A 25 -19.37 -6.02 -41.01
N ASN A 26 -20.67 -5.70 -41.07
CA ASN A 26 -21.19 -4.40 -40.67
C ASN A 26 -20.98 -4.11 -39.17
N ILE A 27 -21.20 -5.10 -38.30
CA ILE A 27 -20.95 -4.97 -36.86
C ILE A 27 -19.46 -4.66 -36.60
N LYS A 28 -18.54 -5.39 -37.24
CA LYS A 28 -17.09 -5.15 -37.10
C LYS A 28 -16.72 -3.73 -37.56
N ARG A 29 -17.24 -3.29 -38.71
CA ARG A 29 -17.02 -1.93 -39.22
C ARG A 29 -17.51 -0.86 -38.24
N LEU A 30 -18.72 -1.01 -37.70
CA LEU A 30 -19.30 -0.06 -36.74
C LEU A 30 -18.50 0.00 -35.43
N LYS A 31 -17.99 -1.15 -34.95
CA LYS A 31 -17.09 -1.19 -33.78
C LYS A 31 -15.81 -0.39 -34.02
N ASN A 32 -15.17 -0.55 -35.17
CA ASN A 32 -13.97 0.20 -35.53
C ASN A 32 -14.24 1.71 -35.56
N GLN A 33 -15.35 2.12 -36.19
CA GLN A 33 -15.76 3.52 -36.26
C GLN A 33 -16.04 4.12 -34.88
N ALA A 34 -16.63 3.34 -33.96
CA ALA A 34 -16.85 3.77 -32.59
C ALA A 34 -15.52 3.97 -31.83
N ALA A 35 -14.55 3.07 -32.00
CA ALA A 35 -13.22 3.21 -31.39
C ALA A 35 -12.50 4.47 -31.89
N GLU A 36 -12.51 4.72 -33.20
CA GLU A 36 -11.94 5.93 -33.81
C GLU A 36 -12.62 7.20 -33.27
N SER A 37 -13.96 7.19 -33.17
CA SER A 37 -14.73 8.31 -32.63
C SER A 37 -14.33 8.64 -31.19
N ILE A 38 -14.04 7.63 -30.37
CA ILE A 38 -13.63 7.82 -28.97
C ILE A 38 -12.24 8.43 -28.86
N ILE A 39 -11.30 7.99 -29.69
CA ILE A 39 -9.96 8.59 -29.77
C ILE A 39 -10.08 10.07 -30.16
N GLN A 40 -10.90 10.38 -31.17
CA GLN A 40 -11.15 11.76 -31.58
C GLN A 40 -11.79 12.59 -30.46
N LEU A 41 -12.79 12.05 -29.76
CA LEU A 41 -13.36 12.70 -28.58
C LEU A 41 -12.30 12.98 -27.51
N GLY A 42 -11.41 12.02 -27.25
CA GLY A 42 -10.29 12.21 -26.32
C GLY A 42 -9.36 13.35 -26.72
N TYR A 43 -8.99 13.45 -28.00
CA TYR A 43 -8.19 14.57 -28.51
C TYR A 43 -8.92 15.92 -28.40
N GLU A 44 -10.21 15.98 -28.71
CA GLU A 44 -10.99 17.21 -28.55
C GLU A 44 -11.13 17.62 -27.08
N LEU A 45 -11.26 16.65 -26.16
CA LEU A 45 -11.25 16.89 -24.72
C LEU A 45 -9.90 17.43 -24.24
N ILE A 46 -8.77 16.90 -24.76
CA ILE A 46 -7.43 17.44 -24.49
C ILE A 46 -7.33 18.90 -24.94
N ARG A 47 -7.69 19.19 -26.21
CA ARG A 47 -7.67 20.56 -26.75
C ARG A 47 -8.57 21.52 -25.98
N ALA A 48 -9.73 21.07 -25.53
CA ALA A 48 -10.65 21.89 -24.73
C ALA A 48 -10.05 22.19 -23.36
N LYS A 49 -9.44 21.19 -22.69
CA LYS A 49 -8.83 21.35 -21.37
C LYS A 49 -7.67 22.35 -21.37
N GLU A 50 -6.89 22.41 -22.44
CA GLU A 50 -5.79 23.39 -22.60
C GLU A 50 -6.28 24.84 -22.73
N LYS A 51 -7.50 25.05 -23.23
CA LYS A 51 -8.07 26.39 -23.45
C LYS A 51 -8.89 26.91 -22.27
N LEU A 52 -9.31 26.02 -21.37
CA LEU A 52 -10.17 26.37 -20.25
C LEU A 52 -9.34 26.90 -19.06
N PRO A 53 -9.81 27.96 -18.37
CA PRO A 53 -9.19 28.41 -17.13
C PRO A 53 -9.15 27.32 -16.06
N HIS A 54 -8.14 27.38 -15.18
CA HIS A 54 -8.06 26.48 -14.02
C HIS A 54 -9.33 26.56 -13.16
N GLY A 55 -9.89 25.41 -12.81
CA GLY A 55 -11.12 25.29 -12.01
C GLY A 55 -12.41 25.10 -12.81
N GLU A 56 -12.45 25.49 -14.09
CA GLU A 56 -13.70 25.45 -14.90
C GLU A 56 -13.95 24.12 -15.61
N TRP A 57 -12.95 23.22 -15.65
CA TRP A 57 -13.02 21.95 -16.37
C TRP A 57 -14.23 21.08 -15.98
N GLY A 58 -14.47 20.93 -14.68
CA GLY A 58 -15.56 20.08 -14.18
C GLY A 58 -16.95 20.62 -14.51
N ASN A 59 -17.14 21.94 -14.44
CA ASN A 59 -18.39 22.60 -14.77
C ASN A 59 -18.65 22.53 -16.28
N TRP A 60 -17.64 22.84 -17.10
CA TRP A 60 -17.75 22.79 -18.55
C TRP A 60 -18.14 21.40 -19.06
N LEU A 61 -17.51 20.34 -18.53
CA LEU A 61 -17.86 18.96 -18.89
C LEU A 61 -19.32 18.62 -18.59
N ARG A 62 -19.79 18.95 -17.38
CA ARG A 62 -21.15 18.65 -16.94
C ARG A 62 -22.18 19.44 -17.75
N ASP A 63 -21.96 20.76 -17.88
CA ASP A 63 -22.99 21.68 -18.34
C ASP A 63 -23.01 21.83 -19.88
N ARG A 64 -21.88 21.55 -20.57
CA ARG A 64 -21.75 21.78 -22.03
C ARG A 64 -21.56 20.51 -22.85
N VAL A 65 -20.86 19.52 -22.29
CA VAL A 65 -20.53 18.27 -23.00
C VAL A 65 -21.36 17.08 -22.50
N ASN A 66 -21.99 17.22 -21.34
CA ASN A 66 -22.73 16.17 -20.65
C ASN A 66 -21.88 14.92 -20.33
N PHE A 67 -20.62 15.15 -19.96
CA PHE A 67 -19.69 14.09 -19.54
C PHE A 67 -19.35 14.20 -18.06
N SER A 68 -19.13 13.04 -17.44
CA SER A 68 -18.46 12.99 -16.14
C SER A 68 -16.96 13.26 -16.31
N GLN A 69 -16.31 13.83 -15.29
CA GLN A 69 -14.84 13.97 -15.28
C GLN A 69 -14.14 12.62 -15.49
N ARG A 70 -14.70 11.55 -14.91
CA ARG A 70 -14.19 10.18 -15.09
C ARG A 70 -14.20 9.76 -16.56
N THR A 71 -15.33 9.92 -17.24
CA THR A 71 -15.48 9.58 -18.67
C THR A 71 -14.51 10.38 -19.52
N ALA A 72 -14.45 11.70 -19.30
CA ALA A 72 -13.56 12.57 -20.05
C ALA A 72 -12.09 12.17 -19.87
N ASN A 73 -11.65 11.93 -18.62
CA ASN A 73 -10.29 11.50 -18.34
C ASN A 73 -9.96 10.14 -19.00
N ILE A 74 -10.88 9.19 -19.00
CA ILE A 74 -10.69 7.90 -19.69
C ILE A 74 -10.49 8.12 -21.19
N TYR A 75 -11.33 8.92 -21.85
CA TYR A 75 -11.21 9.16 -23.29
C TYR A 75 -9.91 9.89 -23.64
N MET A 76 -9.52 10.89 -22.85
CA MET A 76 -8.25 11.58 -23.03
C MET A 76 -7.05 10.63 -22.89
N ARG A 77 -7.06 9.75 -21.89
CA ARG A 77 -6.01 8.73 -21.73
C ARG A 77 -6.01 7.74 -22.89
N ILE A 78 -7.18 7.29 -23.35
CA ILE A 78 -7.28 6.42 -24.53
C ILE A 78 -6.68 7.09 -25.76
N ALA A 79 -6.95 8.38 -25.99
CA ALA A 79 -6.40 9.12 -27.11
C ALA A 79 -4.87 9.24 -27.04
N ASN A 80 -4.33 9.59 -25.88
CA ASN A 80 -2.87 9.69 -25.68
C ASN A 80 -2.17 8.36 -25.88
N GLU A 81 -2.73 7.27 -25.35
CA GLU A 81 -2.02 6.00 -25.23
C GLU A 81 -2.29 5.05 -26.41
N PHE A 82 -3.43 5.19 -27.11
CA PHE A 82 -3.81 4.33 -28.25
C PHE A 82 -4.04 5.08 -29.57
N GLY A 83 -3.99 6.42 -29.57
CA GLY A 83 -4.27 7.22 -30.75
C GLY A 83 -3.25 7.04 -31.89
N ALA A 84 -2.04 6.56 -31.60
CA ALA A 84 -1.02 6.24 -32.60
C ALA A 84 -1.28 4.92 -33.34
N ASN A 85 -2.07 4.00 -32.76
CA ASN A 85 -2.44 2.73 -33.40
C ASN A 85 -3.90 2.35 -33.13
N PRO A 86 -4.88 3.04 -33.76
CA PRO A 86 -6.30 2.78 -33.58
C PRO A 86 -6.72 1.34 -33.94
N GLN A 87 -5.99 0.70 -34.85
CA GLN A 87 -6.28 -0.67 -35.30
C GLN A 87 -5.96 -1.73 -34.23
N ALA A 88 -5.07 -1.44 -33.28
CA ALA A 88 -4.80 -2.34 -32.16
C ALA A 88 -6.00 -2.48 -31.20
N ILE A 89 -6.89 -1.47 -31.19
CA ILE A 89 -8.00 -1.35 -30.23
C ILE A 89 -9.39 -1.43 -30.87
N SER A 90 -9.45 -1.56 -32.20
CA SER A 90 -10.68 -1.53 -33.00
C SER A 90 -11.70 -2.64 -32.65
N ASN A 91 -11.26 -3.67 -31.92
CA ASN A 91 -12.08 -4.78 -31.43
C ASN A 91 -12.31 -4.79 -29.91
N LEU A 92 -11.83 -3.78 -29.17
CA LEU A 92 -11.95 -3.72 -27.73
C LEU A 92 -13.03 -2.74 -27.30
N GLU A 93 -13.90 -3.17 -26.39
CA GLU A 93 -14.85 -2.28 -25.73
C GLU A 93 -14.10 -1.21 -24.93
N VAL A 94 -14.63 0.00 -24.92
CA VAL A 94 -14.13 1.17 -24.17
C VAL A 94 -13.81 0.84 -22.72
N THR A 95 -14.66 0.02 -22.11
CA THR A 95 -14.52 -0.44 -20.73
C THR A 95 -13.26 -1.29 -20.55
N LYS A 96 -12.92 -2.15 -21.53
CA LYS A 96 -11.68 -2.94 -21.52
C LYS A 96 -10.45 -2.06 -21.74
N LEU A 97 -10.53 -1.09 -22.65
CA LEU A 97 -9.45 -0.12 -22.87
C LEU A 97 -9.13 0.67 -21.61
N GLY A 98 -10.17 1.15 -20.91
CA GLY A 98 -10.02 1.82 -19.62
C GLY A 98 -9.37 0.95 -18.55
N LEU A 99 -9.63 -0.36 -18.54
CA LEU A 99 -9.01 -1.30 -17.59
C LEU A 99 -7.53 -1.56 -17.93
N LEU A 100 -7.17 -1.62 -19.21
CA LEU A 100 -5.77 -1.79 -19.62
C LEU A 100 -4.87 -0.61 -19.21
N LEU A 101 -5.45 0.57 -18.95
CA LEU A 101 -4.72 1.74 -18.43
C LEU A 101 -4.13 1.52 -17.03
N ASP A 102 -4.60 0.51 -16.30
CA ASP A 102 -4.07 0.11 -14.99
C ASP A 102 -2.78 -0.75 -15.14
N ILE A 103 -2.39 -1.11 -16.37
CA ILE A 103 -1.15 -1.83 -16.69
C ILE A 103 -0.11 -0.84 -17.26
N PRO A 104 1.17 -0.89 -16.80
CA PRO A 104 2.25 -0.11 -17.39
C PRO A 104 2.34 -0.25 -18.91
N GLU A 105 2.60 0.84 -19.62
CA GLU A 105 2.59 0.91 -21.10
C GLU A 105 3.40 -0.19 -21.76
N GLU A 106 4.64 -0.37 -21.31
CA GLU A 106 5.60 -1.35 -21.83
C GLU A 106 5.09 -2.81 -21.75
N LYS A 107 4.14 -3.09 -20.86
CA LYS A 107 3.64 -4.46 -20.60
C LYS A 107 2.30 -4.74 -21.24
N ARG A 108 1.61 -3.72 -21.74
CA ARG A 108 0.25 -3.88 -22.28
C ARG A 108 0.21 -4.74 -23.52
N ALA A 109 1.17 -4.59 -24.43
CA ALA A 109 1.23 -5.39 -25.66
C ALA A 109 1.31 -6.89 -25.32
N ASN A 110 2.26 -7.28 -24.47
CA ASN A 110 2.43 -8.65 -24.02
C ASN A 110 1.20 -9.16 -23.26
N PHE A 111 0.61 -8.35 -22.37
CA PHE A 111 -0.59 -8.74 -21.63
C PHE A 111 -1.80 -8.97 -22.55
N ILE A 112 -1.98 -8.13 -23.58
CA ILE A 112 -3.06 -8.27 -24.56
C ILE A 112 -2.91 -9.58 -25.35
N GLU A 113 -1.67 -9.92 -25.71
CA GLU A 113 -1.32 -11.14 -26.45
C GLU A 113 -1.48 -12.41 -25.59
N GLU A 114 -0.90 -12.43 -24.39
CA GLU A 114 -0.92 -13.57 -23.47
C GLU A 114 -2.32 -13.94 -22.98
N HIS A 115 -3.18 -12.95 -22.77
CA HIS A 115 -4.49 -13.15 -22.15
C HIS A 115 -5.66 -13.15 -23.14
N ASN A 116 -5.41 -12.99 -24.44
CA ASN A 116 -6.46 -12.87 -25.46
C ASN A 116 -7.60 -11.93 -25.04
N VAL A 117 -7.24 -10.67 -24.73
CA VAL A 117 -8.14 -9.67 -24.11
C VAL A 117 -9.40 -9.40 -24.96
N LYS A 118 -9.34 -9.68 -26.26
CA LYS A 118 -10.44 -9.56 -27.21
C LYS A 118 -11.63 -10.44 -26.81
N ASP A 119 -11.38 -11.69 -26.43
CA ASP A 119 -12.42 -12.70 -26.25
C ASP A 119 -12.88 -12.86 -24.79
N MET A 120 -12.13 -12.35 -23.81
CA MET A 120 -12.53 -12.41 -22.41
C MET A 120 -13.63 -11.40 -22.04
N SER A 121 -14.47 -11.73 -21.07
CA SER A 121 -15.42 -10.77 -20.49
C SER A 121 -14.70 -9.67 -19.69
N THR A 122 -15.36 -8.54 -19.47
CA THR A 122 -14.84 -7.47 -18.60
C THR A 122 -14.57 -7.94 -17.16
N ARG A 123 -15.30 -8.94 -16.66
CA ARG A 123 -15.04 -9.55 -15.35
C ARG A 123 -13.74 -10.35 -15.35
N GLN A 124 -13.56 -11.22 -16.35
CA GLN A 124 -12.34 -12.00 -16.53
C GLN A 124 -11.12 -11.10 -16.77
N LEU A 125 -11.28 -9.98 -17.48
CA LEU A 125 -10.21 -9.00 -17.65
C LEU A 125 -9.82 -8.33 -16.32
N LYS A 126 -10.78 -7.95 -15.49
CA LYS A 126 -10.48 -7.44 -14.14
C LYS A 126 -9.77 -8.47 -13.28
N GLU A 127 -10.21 -9.73 -13.32
CA GLU A 127 -9.54 -10.84 -12.62
C GLU A 127 -8.14 -11.09 -13.19
N ALA A 128 -7.92 -11.00 -14.50
CA ALA A 128 -6.62 -11.13 -15.14
C ALA A 128 -5.67 -9.97 -14.80
N ILE A 129 -6.15 -8.72 -14.80
CA ILE A 129 -5.37 -7.55 -14.40
C ILE A 129 -5.02 -7.63 -12.92
N ARG A 130 -6.00 -8.01 -12.09
CA ARG A 130 -5.80 -8.23 -10.66
C ARG A 130 -4.77 -9.33 -10.43
N SER A 131 -4.95 -10.51 -11.02
CA SER A 131 -4.01 -11.62 -10.91
C SER A 131 -2.64 -11.32 -11.53
N SER A 132 -2.53 -10.47 -12.55
CA SER A 132 -1.24 -10.07 -13.15
C SER A 132 -0.54 -8.93 -12.39
N SER A 133 -1.30 -8.07 -11.71
CA SER A 133 -0.77 -7.14 -10.70
C SER A 133 -0.36 -7.89 -9.41
N GLU A 134 -1.07 -8.96 -9.08
CA GLU A 134 -0.76 -9.91 -8.00
C GLU A 134 0.40 -10.84 -8.40
N LYS A 135 0.65 -11.13 -9.68
CA LYS A 135 1.78 -11.95 -10.17
C LYS A 135 3.15 -11.26 -10.10
N LYS A 136 3.21 -10.00 -9.64
CA LYS A 136 4.48 -9.36 -9.23
C LYS A 136 4.65 -9.30 -7.71
N ILE A 137 3.71 -9.86 -6.96
CA ILE A 137 3.97 -10.37 -5.63
C ILE A 137 4.68 -11.70 -5.91
N THR A 138 5.87 -11.91 -5.33
CA THR A 138 6.32 -13.26 -5.04
C THR A 138 5.15 -14.04 -4.41
N GLU A 139 5.10 -15.38 -4.42
CA GLU A 139 3.99 -16.13 -3.78
C GLU A 139 3.60 -15.61 -2.38
N SER A 140 4.55 -14.94 -1.72
CA SER A 140 4.36 -14.11 -0.55
C SER A 140 4.48 -12.59 -0.82
N CYS A 141 3.64 -11.77 -0.18
CA CYS A 141 3.75 -10.30 -0.09
C CYS A 141 4.85 -9.80 0.86
N ILE A 142 5.65 -10.71 1.41
CA ILE A 142 6.89 -10.44 2.14
C ILE A 142 8.07 -10.91 1.30
N ASP A 143 9.09 -10.07 1.14
CA ASP A 143 10.23 -10.38 0.30
C ASP A 143 11.13 -11.46 0.91
N TYR A 144 11.69 -12.34 0.08
CA TYR A 144 12.61 -13.39 0.57
C TYR A 144 14.01 -12.88 0.87
N ILE A 145 14.39 -11.78 0.22
CA ILE A 145 15.71 -11.16 0.30
C ILE A 145 15.49 -9.74 0.79
N ARG A 146 16.38 -9.28 1.68
CA ARG A 146 16.34 -7.91 2.15
C ARG A 146 16.58 -6.95 0.98
N ASP A 147 15.57 -6.15 0.69
CA ASP A 147 15.70 -4.95 -0.12
C ASP A 147 15.84 -3.75 0.82
N SER A 148 16.94 -3.01 0.68
CA SER A 148 17.21 -1.83 1.51
C SER A 148 16.93 -0.53 0.77
N GLU A 149 16.41 -0.62 -0.46
CA GLU A 149 15.99 0.56 -1.21
C GLU A 149 14.78 1.20 -0.53
N GLU A 150 14.88 2.51 -0.31
CA GLU A 150 13.79 3.30 0.25
C GLU A 150 12.91 3.84 -0.88
N ILE A 151 11.61 3.72 -0.69
CA ILE A 151 10.59 4.24 -1.60
C ILE A 151 9.77 5.33 -0.91
N GLU A 152 9.24 6.27 -1.69
CA GLU A 152 8.16 7.14 -1.23
C GLU A 152 6.80 6.54 -1.57
N ILE A 153 5.91 6.48 -0.59
CA ILE A 153 4.57 5.93 -0.75
C ILE A 153 3.51 6.89 -0.22
N ASP A 154 2.35 6.95 -0.89
CA ASP A 154 1.19 7.71 -0.42
C ASP A 154 0.68 7.11 0.90
N VAL A 155 0.63 7.94 1.93
CA VAL A 155 0.19 7.62 3.29
C VAL A 155 -1.24 7.07 3.33
N ASN A 156 -2.09 7.47 2.38
CA ASN A 156 -3.49 7.00 2.30
C ASN A 156 -3.61 5.61 1.66
N SER A 157 -2.57 5.15 0.95
CA SER A 157 -2.55 3.81 0.36
C SER A 157 -2.19 2.71 1.37
N LEU A 158 -1.67 3.09 2.54
CA LEU A 158 -1.18 2.21 3.59
C LEU A 158 -2.30 1.64 4.47
N LYS A 159 -2.21 0.35 4.79
CA LYS A 159 -3.19 -0.39 5.60
C LYS A 159 -2.53 -0.84 6.90
N PRO A 160 -3.14 -0.61 8.07
CA PRO A 160 -2.61 -1.15 9.32
C PRO A 160 -2.77 -2.67 9.37
N ILE A 161 -1.95 -3.34 10.19
CA ILE A 161 -2.22 -4.74 10.54
C ILE A 161 -3.58 -4.81 11.28
N PRO A 162 -4.42 -5.81 10.95
CA PRO A 162 -5.68 -6.02 11.66
C PRO A 162 -5.45 -6.14 13.17
N ASN A 163 -6.23 -5.41 13.96
CA ASN A 163 -6.18 -5.42 15.43
C ASN A 163 -4.79 -5.14 16.04
N HIS A 164 -3.90 -4.42 15.34
CA HIS A 164 -2.53 -4.14 15.83
C HIS A 164 -2.48 -3.48 17.23
N GLU A 165 -3.50 -2.69 17.59
CA GLU A 165 -3.63 -2.04 18.91
C GLU A 165 -3.81 -3.03 20.07
N LYS A 166 -4.12 -4.30 19.79
CA LYS A 166 -4.16 -5.38 20.79
C LYS A 166 -2.76 -5.69 21.34
N TYR A 167 -1.73 -5.57 20.51
CA TYR A 167 -0.41 -6.10 20.81
C TYR A 167 0.49 -5.09 21.52
N PHE A 168 0.38 -3.81 21.17
CA PHE A 168 1.19 -2.73 21.73
C PHE A 168 0.34 -1.51 22.07
N PHE A 169 0.79 -0.75 23.06
CA PHE A 169 0.08 0.44 23.51
C PHE A 169 0.06 1.53 22.44
N LYS A 170 -1.12 2.10 22.24
CA LYS A 170 -1.29 3.27 21.36
C LYS A 170 -0.81 4.54 22.06
N ARG A 171 0.08 5.29 21.42
CA ARG A 171 0.48 6.62 21.90
C ARG A 171 -0.70 7.59 21.87
N THR A 172 -0.98 8.26 22.99
CA THR A 172 -2.10 9.21 23.13
C THR A 172 -1.73 10.41 24.03
N GLY A 173 -2.61 11.39 24.13
CA GLY A 173 -2.47 12.51 25.06
C GLY A 173 -1.25 13.40 24.81
N LYS A 174 -0.61 13.86 25.89
CA LYS A 174 0.56 14.77 25.82
C LYS A 174 1.73 14.17 25.05
N ASP A 175 1.94 12.87 25.18
CA ASP A 175 3.01 12.16 24.49
C ASP A 175 2.77 12.12 22.97
N TRP A 176 1.52 11.95 22.53
CA TRP A 176 1.17 12.07 21.11
C TRP A 176 1.44 13.48 20.57
N ILE A 177 1.04 14.51 21.31
CA ILE A 177 1.29 15.91 20.91
C ILE A 177 2.79 16.19 20.81
N HIS A 178 3.59 15.70 21.78
CA HIS A 178 5.04 15.84 21.73
C HIS A 178 5.64 15.17 20.48
N PHE A 179 5.16 13.96 20.15
CA PHE A 179 5.58 13.25 18.96
C PHE A 179 5.19 13.99 17.66
N LEU A 180 3.96 14.51 17.56
CA LEU A 180 3.53 15.33 16.42
C LEU A 180 4.42 16.56 16.23
N ASN A 181 4.73 17.28 17.32
CA ASN A 181 5.63 18.44 17.26
C ASN A 181 7.04 18.05 16.79
N SER A 182 7.53 16.88 17.20
CA SER A 182 8.81 16.36 16.71
C SER A 182 8.78 16.05 15.22
N VAL A 183 7.70 15.42 14.73
CA VAL A 183 7.54 15.10 13.31
C VAL A 183 7.39 16.36 12.47
N ASP A 184 6.60 17.33 12.93
CA ASP A 184 6.45 18.63 12.25
C ASP A 184 7.78 19.38 12.16
N LYS A 185 8.58 19.37 13.24
CA LYS A 185 9.84 20.10 13.32
C LYS A 185 11.00 19.41 12.58
N TYR A 186 11.13 18.09 12.69
CA TYR A 186 12.31 17.35 12.25
C TYR A 186 12.02 16.33 11.14
N GLY A 187 10.74 16.14 10.79
CA GLY A 187 10.32 15.07 9.91
C GLY A 187 10.44 13.68 10.54
N ILE A 188 10.23 12.66 9.72
CA ILE A 188 10.40 11.26 10.09
C ILE A 188 11.80 10.82 9.70
N TYR A 189 12.61 10.49 10.70
CA TYR A 189 13.98 10.03 10.49
C TYR A 189 14.04 8.61 9.92
N GLU A 190 13.37 7.67 10.60
CA GLU A 190 13.40 6.24 10.26
C GLU A 190 12.24 5.88 9.31
N PRO A 191 12.52 5.21 8.17
CA PRO A 191 11.48 4.77 7.27
C PRO A 191 10.50 3.79 7.93
N ILE A 192 9.30 3.70 7.40
CA ILE A 192 8.35 2.64 7.79
C ILE A 192 8.71 1.33 7.10
N ILE A 193 8.25 0.21 7.64
CA ILE A 193 8.41 -1.11 7.02
C ILE A 193 7.04 -1.55 6.54
N ILE A 194 6.93 -1.96 5.27
CA ILE A 194 5.65 -2.37 4.66
C ILE A 194 5.77 -3.69 3.90
N ALA A 195 4.68 -4.45 3.83
CA ALA A 195 4.54 -5.56 2.89
C ALA A 195 4.24 -5.04 1.46
N ARG A 196 4.40 -5.90 0.45
CA ARG A 196 4.13 -5.56 -0.97
C ARG A 196 2.66 -5.20 -1.26
N ASP A 197 1.73 -5.56 -0.36
CA ASP A 197 0.31 -5.22 -0.42
C ASP A 197 -0.07 -3.90 0.31
N ASN A 198 0.96 -3.14 0.71
CA ASN A 198 0.92 -1.90 1.49
C ASN A 198 0.47 -2.06 2.95
N THR A 199 0.51 -3.28 3.50
CA THR A 199 0.31 -3.49 4.93
C THR A 199 1.50 -2.94 5.73
N ILE A 200 1.24 -2.12 6.74
CA ILE A 200 2.25 -1.55 7.63
C ILE A 200 2.76 -2.65 8.57
N ILE A 201 4.03 -2.98 8.47
CA ILE A 201 4.72 -3.90 9.40
C ILE A 201 5.34 -3.16 10.56
N SER A 202 5.87 -1.95 10.34
CA SER A 202 6.42 -1.10 11.41
C SER A 202 6.23 0.37 11.08
N GLY A 203 6.07 1.19 12.12
CA GLY A 203 5.85 2.63 11.99
C GLY A 203 4.39 3.05 11.90
N HIS A 204 3.47 2.32 12.53
CA HIS A 204 2.04 2.67 12.60
C HIS A 204 1.81 4.10 13.12
N ASP A 205 2.51 4.50 14.19
CA ASP A 205 2.44 5.85 14.75
C ASP A 205 3.03 6.90 13.80
N ARG A 206 4.08 6.58 13.03
CA ARG A 206 4.64 7.48 12.02
C ARG A 206 3.63 7.76 10.90
N VAL A 207 2.96 6.72 10.41
CA VAL A 207 1.89 6.84 9.40
C VAL A 207 0.72 7.67 9.95
N ARG A 208 0.31 7.41 11.20
CA ARG A 208 -0.74 8.19 11.86
C ARG A 208 -0.36 9.66 12.02
N ALA A 209 0.88 9.97 12.40
CA ALA A 209 1.38 11.33 12.51
C ALA A 209 1.37 12.05 11.16
N CYS A 210 1.79 11.38 10.08
CA CYS A 210 1.68 11.94 8.73
C CYS A 210 0.23 12.28 8.36
N LYS A 211 -0.73 11.41 8.69
CA LYS A 211 -2.16 11.68 8.44
C LYS A 211 -2.65 12.90 9.21
N ASP A 212 -2.34 12.97 10.51
CA ASP A 212 -2.76 14.06 11.39
C ASP A 212 -2.13 15.42 10.97
N LEU A 213 -0.91 15.40 10.43
CA LEU A 213 -0.18 16.60 9.95
C LEU A 213 -0.45 16.92 8.47
N GLY A 214 -1.22 16.11 7.74
CA GLY A 214 -1.49 16.32 6.32
C GLY A 214 -0.30 16.05 5.38
N ILE A 215 0.70 15.29 5.84
CA ILE A 215 1.85 14.85 5.04
C ILE A 215 1.39 13.75 4.08
N LYS A 216 1.65 13.95 2.77
CA LYS A 216 1.12 13.08 1.71
C LYS A 216 1.92 11.79 1.49
N THR A 217 3.24 11.87 1.57
CA THR A 217 4.13 10.73 1.32
C THR A 217 5.02 10.45 2.52
N ILE A 218 5.43 9.20 2.67
CA ILE A 218 6.34 8.74 3.73
C ILE A 218 7.37 7.76 3.14
N ARG A 219 8.60 7.82 3.64
CA ARG A 219 9.69 6.89 3.28
C ARG A 219 9.40 5.50 3.84
N ALA A 220 9.50 4.47 3.00
CA ALA A 220 9.25 3.08 3.35
C ALA A 220 10.31 2.14 2.78
N VAL A 221 10.52 1.01 3.45
CA VAL A 221 11.26 -0.15 2.94
C VAL A 221 10.37 -1.39 2.95
N TYR A 222 10.64 -2.35 2.08
CA TYR A 222 9.87 -3.58 2.04
C TYR A 222 10.30 -4.57 3.13
N ALA A 223 9.31 -5.18 3.77
CA ALA A 223 9.51 -6.23 4.75
C ALA A 223 10.10 -7.46 4.08
N PHE A 224 11.06 -8.10 4.75
CA PHE A 224 11.66 -9.33 4.27
C PHE A 224 11.74 -10.38 5.37
N LYS A 225 11.76 -11.64 4.95
CA LYS A 225 12.07 -12.81 5.77
C LYS A 225 12.62 -13.91 4.88
N ASP A 226 13.72 -14.56 5.25
CA ASP A 226 14.27 -15.67 4.46
C ASP A 226 13.36 -16.91 4.53
N LYS A 227 13.60 -17.90 3.65
CA LYS A 227 12.76 -19.10 3.56
C LYS A 227 12.77 -19.96 4.84
N GLU A 228 13.88 -20.02 5.55
CA GLU A 228 14.01 -20.85 6.76
C GLU A 228 13.14 -20.27 7.89
N SER A 229 13.23 -18.95 8.07
CA SER A 229 12.53 -18.24 9.14
C SER A 229 11.01 -18.06 8.92
N ARG A 230 10.46 -18.65 7.84
CA ARG A 230 9.02 -18.66 7.52
C ARG A 230 8.34 -19.99 7.82
N LYS A 231 9.10 -21.06 8.06
CA LYS A 231 8.57 -22.44 8.14
C LYS A 231 7.50 -22.65 9.23
N ASP A 232 7.50 -21.78 10.24
CA ASP A 232 6.59 -21.79 11.37
C ASP A 232 5.40 -20.83 11.20
N CYS A 233 5.24 -20.21 10.02
CA CYS A 233 4.08 -19.41 9.65
C CYS A 233 3.27 -20.15 8.58
N LYS A 234 1.96 -20.22 8.75
CA LYS A 234 1.03 -20.92 7.83
C LYS A 234 0.79 -20.12 6.55
N ASP A 235 0.72 -18.81 6.68
CA ASP A 235 0.43 -17.88 5.61
C ASP A 235 1.11 -16.52 5.84
N ASP A 236 0.91 -15.62 4.88
CA ASP A 236 1.48 -14.28 4.92
C ASP A 236 0.89 -13.39 6.01
N ASP A 237 -0.36 -13.60 6.42
CA ASP A 237 -0.97 -12.76 7.45
C ASP A 237 -0.39 -13.09 8.83
N GLU A 238 -0.17 -14.38 9.10
CA GLU A 238 0.58 -14.85 10.26
C GLU A 238 2.05 -14.37 10.22
N LEU A 239 2.67 -14.40 9.04
CA LEU A 239 4.04 -13.89 8.84
C LEU A 239 4.14 -12.37 9.07
N LYS A 240 3.19 -11.58 8.54
CA LYS A 240 3.12 -10.12 8.77
C LYS A 240 3.01 -9.82 10.26
N LEU A 241 2.12 -10.52 10.96
CA LEU A 241 1.93 -10.37 12.40
C LEU A 241 3.21 -10.69 13.17
N LYS A 242 3.88 -11.80 12.82
CA LYS A 242 5.15 -12.19 13.43
C LYS A 242 6.22 -11.13 13.25
N ILE A 243 6.40 -10.62 12.02
CA ILE A 243 7.41 -9.60 11.74
C ILE A 243 7.07 -8.29 12.46
N PHE A 244 5.79 -7.92 12.54
CA PHE A 244 5.35 -6.75 13.31
C PHE A 244 5.71 -6.87 14.79
N ILE A 245 5.42 -8.01 15.44
CA ILE A 245 5.80 -8.23 16.84
C ILE A 245 7.33 -8.17 17.00
N LEU A 246 8.08 -8.85 16.13
CA LEU A 246 9.55 -8.83 16.15
C LEU A 246 10.13 -7.43 15.88
N SER A 247 9.45 -6.58 15.12
CA SER A 247 9.92 -5.21 14.86
C SER A 247 9.88 -4.31 16.10
N ASN A 248 9.15 -4.73 17.16
CA ASN A 248 9.08 -4.03 18.45
C ASN A 248 9.96 -4.71 19.53
N PHE A 249 10.80 -5.66 19.15
CA PHE A 249 11.63 -6.45 20.07
C PHE A 249 12.85 -5.64 20.55
N ASN A 250 12.62 -4.69 21.46
CA ASN A 250 13.64 -3.82 22.04
C ASN A 250 13.67 -3.91 23.58
N PHE A 251 14.68 -4.60 24.12
CA PHE A 251 14.86 -4.88 25.55
C PHE A 251 15.10 -3.66 26.46
N ARG A 252 15.30 -2.47 25.88
CA ARG A 252 15.35 -1.21 26.63
C ARG A 252 13.98 -0.56 26.81
N SER A 253 12.91 -1.24 26.41
CA SER A 253 11.54 -0.77 26.50
C SER A 253 10.61 -1.89 26.99
N VAL A 254 9.45 -1.50 27.51
CA VAL A 254 8.40 -2.45 27.90
C VAL A 254 7.89 -3.26 26.70
N ASP A 255 7.91 -2.67 25.50
CA ASP A 255 7.45 -3.30 24.26
C ASP A 255 8.26 -4.55 23.92
N GLY A 256 9.54 -4.61 24.29
CA GLY A 256 10.37 -5.81 24.09
C GLY A 256 9.82 -7.03 24.83
N TYR A 257 9.47 -6.87 26.11
CA TYR A 257 8.94 -7.96 26.94
C TYR A 257 7.49 -8.31 26.55
N ILE A 258 6.69 -7.33 26.13
CA ILE A 258 5.36 -7.58 25.57
C ILE A 258 5.48 -8.36 24.25
N ALA A 259 6.49 -8.07 23.42
CA ALA A 259 6.76 -8.82 22.20
C ALA A 259 7.14 -10.27 22.52
N GLU A 260 7.96 -10.53 23.54
CA GLU A 260 8.28 -11.89 24.00
C GLU A 260 7.02 -12.69 24.36
N PHE A 261 6.14 -12.10 25.17
CA PHE A 261 4.86 -12.70 25.53
C PHE A 261 4.05 -13.09 24.30
N TRP A 262 3.85 -12.15 23.35
CA TRP A 262 3.09 -12.46 22.14
C TRP A 262 3.77 -13.46 21.22
N MET A 263 5.10 -13.48 21.18
CA MET A 263 5.84 -14.46 20.41
C MET A 263 5.60 -15.88 20.97
N ASP A 264 5.64 -16.03 22.29
CA ASP A 264 5.40 -17.31 22.95
C ASP A 264 3.93 -17.75 22.80
N GLU A 265 2.98 -16.84 23.02
CA GLU A 265 1.54 -17.12 22.95
C GLU A 265 1.04 -17.47 21.54
N LEU A 266 1.55 -16.80 20.51
CA LEU A 266 1.01 -16.91 19.15
C LEU A 266 1.82 -17.86 18.27
N PHE A 267 3.13 -17.95 18.50
CA PHE A 267 4.05 -18.70 17.64
C PHE A 267 4.79 -19.81 18.38
N GLY A 268 4.51 -20.02 19.68
CA GLY A 268 5.09 -21.11 20.45
C GLY A 268 6.59 -21.00 20.67
N THR A 269 7.16 -19.79 20.55
CA THR A 269 8.57 -19.54 20.85
C THR A 269 8.88 -19.80 22.32
N ALA A 270 10.15 -19.67 22.72
CA ALA A 270 10.61 -19.89 24.09
C ALA A 270 11.45 -18.71 24.57
N TYR A 271 10.93 -17.49 24.41
CA TYR A 271 11.60 -16.29 24.90
C TYR A 271 11.44 -16.15 26.42
N GLY A 272 10.23 -16.37 26.93
CA GLY A 272 9.92 -16.41 28.35
C GLY A 272 9.46 -17.79 28.82
N ASP A 273 8.50 -17.79 29.74
CA ASP A 273 8.10 -18.98 30.50
C ASP A 273 6.88 -19.73 29.93
N LYS A 274 6.24 -19.16 28.88
CA LYS A 274 5.05 -19.71 28.22
C LYS A 274 3.87 -19.94 29.17
N SER A 275 3.77 -19.14 30.23
CA SER A 275 2.72 -19.26 31.24
C SER A 275 1.33 -18.83 30.75
N GLY A 276 1.27 -18.02 29.68
CA GLY A 276 0.05 -17.30 29.30
C GLY A 276 -0.29 -16.11 30.20
N ASP A 277 0.59 -15.76 31.14
CA ASP A 277 0.43 -14.62 32.05
C ASP A 277 1.47 -13.53 31.73
N LEU A 278 0.99 -12.37 31.25
CA LEU A 278 1.85 -11.24 30.91
C LEU A 278 2.66 -10.72 32.11
N SER A 279 2.19 -10.92 33.35
CA SER A 279 2.91 -10.47 34.55
C SER A 279 4.26 -11.19 34.74
N HIS A 280 4.41 -12.40 34.22
CA HIS A 280 5.66 -13.15 34.28
C HIS A 280 6.74 -12.58 33.34
N TYR A 281 6.34 -11.79 32.34
CA TYR A 281 7.23 -11.07 31.43
C TYR A 281 7.51 -9.64 31.91
N LEU A 282 6.73 -9.12 32.86
CA LEU A 282 6.82 -7.78 33.43
C LEU A 282 7.03 -7.84 34.95
N THR A 283 8.03 -8.61 35.38
CA THR A 283 8.37 -8.77 36.80
C THR A 283 8.89 -7.48 37.41
N ASP A 284 8.84 -7.37 38.75
CA ASP A 284 9.38 -6.22 39.48
C ASP A 284 10.85 -5.96 39.13
N GLU A 285 11.66 -7.02 38.99
CA GLU A 285 13.08 -6.91 38.59
C GLU A 285 13.24 -6.27 37.20
N ILE A 286 12.39 -6.66 36.24
CA ILE A 286 12.39 -6.10 34.89
C ILE A 286 11.97 -4.63 34.92
N VAL A 287 10.92 -4.30 35.68
CA VAL A 287 10.43 -2.93 35.85
C VAL A 287 11.50 -2.05 36.49
N ASP A 288 12.20 -2.54 37.51
CA ASP A 288 13.29 -1.83 38.16
C ASP A 288 14.46 -1.59 37.20
N ARG A 289 14.82 -2.60 36.40
CA ARG A 289 15.84 -2.47 35.36
C ARG A 289 15.47 -1.44 34.30
N LEU A 290 14.22 -1.42 33.84
CA LEU A 290 13.73 -0.42 32.87
C LEU A 290 13.71 0.99 33.45
N ASN A 291 13.43 1.13 34.74
CA ASN A 291 13.45 2.43 35.42
C ASN A 291 14.85 2.90 35.83
N HIS A 292 15.88 2.05 35.73
CA HIS A 292 17.25 2.38 36.14
C HIS A 292 17.72 3.74 35.59
N ASN A 293 17.72 3.93 34.27
CA ASN A 293 18.17 5.20 33.66
C ASN A 293 17.31 6.40 34.08
N ARG A 294 16.00 6.19 34.25
CA ARG A 294 15.08 7.24 34.75
C ARG A 294 15.43 7.62 36.19
N ASN A 295 15.76 6.64 37.03
CA ASN A 295 16.18 6.87 38.40
C ASN A 295 17.51 7.63 38.46
N VAL A 296 18.47 7.29 37.60
CA VAL A 296 19.72 8.05 37.43
C VAL A 296 19.45 9.50 37.03
N MET A 297 18.62 9.73 36.00
CA MET A 297 18.27 11.10 35.57
C MET A 297 17.58 11.89 36.69
N ASN A 298 16.65 11.28 37.43
CA ASN A 298 15.95 11.93 38.54
C ASN A 298 16.93 12.31 39.67
N LYS A 299 17.94 11.48 39.95
CA LYS A 299 19.00 11.81 40.92
C LYS A 299 19.84 12.99 40.41
N MET A 300 20.29 12.95 39.16
CA MET A 300 21.05 14.03 38.54
C MET A 300 20.29 15.35 38.57
N GLN A 301 19.00 15.33 38.23
CA GLN A 301 18.14 16.52 38.26
C GLN A 301 18.12 17.16 39.65
N LYS A 302 17.97 16.36 40.71
CA LYS A 302 17.99 16.88 42.09
C LYS A 302 19.31 17.55 42.45
N ILE A 303 20.44 17.04 41.97
CA ILE A 303 21.76 17.67 42.20
C ILE A 303 21.83 19.00 41.46
N ILE A 304 21.36 19.04 40.22
CA ILE A 304 21.30 20.27 39.42
C ILE A 304 20.41 21.31 40.13
N GLU A 305 19.26 20.92 40.66
CA GLU A 305 18.36 21.80 41.42
C GLU A 305 19.05 22.37 42.68
N LYS A 306 19.83 21.57 43.42
CA LYS A 306 20.62 22.08 44.55
C LYS A 306 21.60 23.17 44.11
N ARG A 307 22.28 22.97 42.98
CA ARG A 307 23.22 23.95 42.42
C ARG A 307 22.50 25.21 41.97
N GLU A 308 21.34 25.09 41.32
CA GLU A 308 20.50 26.23 40.93
C GLU A 308 19.98 27.03 42.13
N ASN A 309 19.70 26.36 43.25
CA ASN A 309 19.30 26.99 44.51
C ASN A 309 20.49 27.59 45.31
N GLY A 310 21.73 27.40 44.83
CA GLY A 310 22.95 27.85 45.51
C GLY A 310 23.32 27.04 46.76
N GLU A 311 22.80 25.82 46.90
CA GLU A 311 23.09 24.93 48.03
C GLU A 311 24.46 24.24 47.90
N ILE A 312 24.95 24.07 46.67
CA ILE A 312 26.25 23.46 46.34
C ILE A 312 26.95 24.24 45.22
N THR A 313 28.28 24.12 45.14
CA THR A 313 29.07 24.68 44.04
C THR A 313 29.00 23.82 42.77
N GLU A 314 29.48 24.36 41.66
CA GLU A 314 29.61 23.63 40.39
C GLU A 314 30.57 22.44 40.51
N GLU A 315 31.68 22.61 41.23
CA GLU A 315 32.66 21.55 41.49
C GLU A 315 32.07 20.41 42.35
N GLU A 316 31.23 20.76 43.34
CA GLU A 316 30.51 19.79 44.18
C GLU A 316 29.44 19.04 43.37
N MET A 317 28.70 19.73 42.50
CA MET A 317 27.75 19.13 41.57
C MET A 317 28.42 18.11 40.65
N ASP A 318 29.54 18.47 40.02
CA ASP A 318 30.28 17.58 39.11
C ASP A 318 30.81 16.34 39.85
N ALA A 319 31.27 16.50 41.09
CA ALA A 319 31.69 15.39 41.94
C ALA A 319 30.53 14.47 42.34
N GLU A 320 29.36 15.01 42.71
CA GLU A 320 28.17 14.20 43.02
C GLU A 320 27.63 13.46 41.79
N ILE A 321 27.61 14.10 40.61
CA ILE A 321 27.21 13.45 39.35
C ILE A 321 28.20 12.34 38.96
N SER A 322 29.50 12.56 39.15
CA SER A 322 30.52 11.55 38.87
C SER A 322 30.36 10.31 39.74
N LYS A 323 30.02 10.48 41.03
CA LYS A 323 29.71 9.34 41.92
C LYS A 323 28.51 8.54 41.47
N ILE A 324 27.44 9.20 41.00
CA ILE A 324 26.29 8.51 40.41
C ILE A 324 26.74 7.67 39.23
N HIS A 325 27.60 8.21 38.37
CA HIS A 325 28.12 7.46 37.22
C HIS A 325 28.86 6.19 37.67
N GLU A 326 29.70 6.28 38.69
CA GLU A 326 30.45 5.13 39.24
C GLU A 326 29.56 4.11 39.97
N GLU A 327 28.47 4.52 40.62
CA GLU A 327 27.51 3.63 41.29
C GLU A 327 26.67 2.79 40.32
N TYR A 328 26.59 3.20 39.05
CA TYR A 328 25.69 2.64 38.04
C TYR A 328 26.40 2.08 36.79
N ILE A 329 27.74 2.02 36.80
CA ILE A 329 28.56 1.12 35.95
C ILE A 329 28.58 -0.27 36.58
#